data_AF-A0A366VZ70-F1
#
_entry.id   AF-A0A366VZ70-F1
#
_cell.length_a   1.000
_cell.length_b   1.000
_cell.length_c   1.000
_cell.angle_alpha   90.00
_cell.angle_beta   90.00
_cell.angle_gamma   90.00
#
_symmetry.space_group_name_H-M   'P 1'
#
loop_
_entity.id
_entity.type
_entity.pdbx_description
1 polymer ?
#
loop_
_entity_poly.entity_id
_entity_poly.type
_entity_poly.pdbx_seq_one_letter_code
_entity_poly.pdbx_strand_id
1 'polypeptide(L)'
;MSFYRLDAHFNGAATREDSRLTFTFHNLSEAPLTGFKIGYSASTRIAEDAAIHGADFSRIIGNYNEFSAPDGLVIRPGGTWTFGFTGIEFHIPSHLVDGPKSAILLIDGETHGVRVGDLYCEGLDDTGPLRDYPQGETNLPLLMQPWPEVVTVSDFKAAPRLFVGEGTTADRLAVADVAELHKRLHPAAREVFRLDTGDLAVNFVKTDLADEAYGIAFASDAVTLSYGTEKGRFYGLVTLAQLTHGAAEAGDVFKFPRAGMISDQPRFGWRGGHLDVSRHFYTIEEVMRLIDIMAWAKMNVFQWHLTDDEGWRIQINAYPELTDIGAVRGPESPMVGQYAHVAQTYGGYYTQDEARAVVAHADALHIDVVPEIDIPGHCAAVLYALPHLVDPDEPANSYKSVQGFTNNALNPGIPETYEFIETVMAEIAEIFPGQYVHVGADEVATGCWMTSPKAKILMQAEGLQETAQIQAHFLRKIQAILRRNGKNLAGWDEVSHGGGVDQQGTLLVAWQRPDLVPALTAEGYRVIASPGQAYYMDMVQSHGWDEPGAQWAGVVPPQQSYDYDPEGDLPKADRGALAGVQACIWTEHIFTQALFNHLVFPRFYAVAEAGWTPMAQKDWLRFCALSRHMPQL
;
A
#
# COMPACT_ATOMS: atom_id res chain seq x y z
N MET A 1 9.66 -28.77 14.17
CA MET A 1 9.26 -27.87 15.28
C MET A 1 10.49 -27.11 15.71
N SER A 2 10.41 -25.78 15.88
CA SER A 2 11.57 -24.99 16.34
C SER A 2 11.84 -25.23 17.83
N PHE A 3 13.09 -25.56 18.15
CA PHE A 3 13.58 -25.85 19.50
C PHE A 3 13.98 -24.58 20.27
N TYR A 4 13.67 -23.40 19.75
CA TYR A 4 14.10 -22.12 20.33
C TYR A 4 12.94 -21.15 20.39
N ARG A 5 12.94 -20.27 21.40
CA ARG A 5 11.95 -19.20 21.54
C ARG A 5 12.61 -17.91 22.02
N LEU A 6 12.18 -16.77 21.48
CA LEU A 6 12.57 -15.44 21.89
C LEU A 6 11.31 -14.70 22.36
N ASP A 7 11.26 -14.37 23.65
CA ASP A 7 10.22 -13.51 24.22
C ASP A 7 10.78 -12.10 24.42
N ALA A 8 9.98 -11.09 24.11
CA ALA A 8 10.37 -9.68 24.18
C ALA A 8 9.51 -8.95 25.22
N HIS A 9 10.17 -8.14 26.05
CA HIS A 9 9.57 -7.34 27.09
C HIS A 9 9.97 -5.88 26.92
N PHE A 10 8.97 -5.02 26.76
CA PHE A 10 9.13 -3.58 26.79
C PHE A 10 8.95 -3.06 28.22
N ASN A 11 9.96 -2.37 28.72
CA ASN A 11 9.87 -1.61 29.97
C ASN A 11 9.76 -0.14 29.59
N GLY A 12 8.54 0.38 29.63
CA GLY A 12 8.22 1.76 29.25
C GLY A 12 8.92 2.79 30.13
N ALA A 13 9.44 3.83 29.49
CA ALA A 13 9.92 5.05 30.13
C ALA A 13 9.28 6.29 29.47
N ALA A 14 9.44 7.45 30.08
CA ALA A 14 8.89 8.71 29.54
C ALA A 14 9.64 9.20 28.28
N THR A 15 10.86 8.71 28.05
CA THR A 15 11.75 9.12 26.97
C THR A 15 12.22 7.90 26.19
N ARG A 16 12.68 8.11 24.96
CA ARG A 16 13.22 7.03 24.12
C ARG A 16 14.57 6.54 24.64
N GLU A 17 15.35 7.45 25.18
CA GLU A 17 16.69 7.25 25.71
C GLU A 17 16.66 6.34 26.94
N ASP A 18 15.64 6.48 27.80
CA ASP A 18 15.47 5.67 29.02
C ASP A 18 14.65 4.39 28.79
N SER A 19 14.00 4.27 27.63
CA SER A 19 13.17 3.12 27.30
C SER A 19 14.02 1.87 27.07
N ARG A 20 13.54 0.72 27.57
CA ARG A 20 14.32 -0.53 27.57
C ARG A 20 13.55 -1.69 26.94
N LEU A 21 14.18 -2.35 25.97
CA LEU A 21 13.73 -3.62 25.41
C LEU A 21 14.59 -4.75 25.97
N THR A 22 13.95 -5.75 26.58
CA THR A 22 14.62 -6.92 27.15
C THR A 22 14.10 -8.18 26.48
N PHE A 23 15.01 -9.05 26.09
CA PHE A 23 14.71 -10.32 25.46
C PHE A 23 15.06 -11.47 26.39
N THR A 24 14.23 -12.50 26.39
CA THR A 24 14.53 -13.80 27.01
C THR A 24 14.56 -14.86 25.92
N PHE A 25 15.74 -15.38 25.66
CA PHE A 25 15.95 -16.49 24.74
C PHE A 25 15.88 -17.82 25.50
N HIS A 26 15.10 -18.77 24.99
CA HIS A 26 14.86 -20.08 25.58
C HIS A 26 15.48 -21.17 24.71
N ASN A 27 16.35 -21.98 25.31
CA ASN A 27 16.82 -23.23 24.71
C ASN A 27 15.84 -24.36 25.06
N LEU A 28 14.95 -24.71 24.13
CA LEU A 28 14.00 -25.82 24.27
C LEU A 28 14.49 -27.07 23.54
N SER A 29 15.77 -27.12 23.16
CA SER A 29 16.41 -28.30 22.58
C SER A 29 16.96 -29.22 23.67
N GLU A 30 17.37 -30.43 23.28
CA GLU A 30 18.02 -31.41 24.16
C GLU A 30 19.54 -31.19 24.27
N ALA A 31 20.11 -30.22 23.53
CA ALA A 31 21.55 -29.95 23.50
C ALA A 31 21.89 -28.60 24.17
N PRO A 32 23.05 -28.48 24.84
CA PRO A 32 23.53 -27.17 25.31
C PRO A 32 23.94 -26.28 24.13
N LEU A 33 23.75 -24.97 24.27
CA LEU A 33 24.16 -23.96 23.28
C LEU A 33 25.37 -23.16 23.79
N THR A 34 26.34 -22.93 22.90
CA THR A 34 27.54 -22.12 23.13
C THR A 34 27.97 -21.45 21.84
N GLY A 35 28.60 -20.28 21.90
CA GLY A 35 29.23 -19.65 20.72
C GLY A 35 28.23 -19.32 19.59
N PHE A 36 27.08 -18.77 19.93
CA PHE A 36 25.97 -18.52 19.00
C PHE A 36 25.63 -17.03 18.88
N LYS A 37 24.86 -16.69 17.84
CA LYS A 37 24.27 -15.36 17.67
C LYS A 37 22.75 -15.44 17.50
N ILE A 38 22.05 -14.38 17.89
CA ILE A 38 20.63 -14.20 17.62
C ILE A 38 20.47 -13.05 16.62
N GLY A 39 19.77 -13.33 15.53
CA GLY A 39 19.27 -12.32 14.59
C GLY A 39 17.77 -12.17 14.76
N TYR A 40 17.24 -10.95 14.77
CA TYR A 40 15.79 -10.72 14.75
C TYR A 40 15.44 -9.46 13.97
N SER A 41 14.21 -9.39 13.46
CA SER A 41 13.68 -8.17 12.87
C SER A 41 12.54 -7.59 13.70
N ALA A 42 12.59 -6.29 13.98
CA ALA A 42 11.60 -5.55 14.77
C ALA A 42 11.47 -4.11 14.23
N SER A 43 10.28 -3.51 14.33
CA SER A 43 10.10 -2.09 13.99
C SER A 43 10.75 -1.17 15.04
N THR A 44 10.84 -1.62 16.30
CA THR A 44 11.59 -0.94 17.36
C THR A 44 13.08 -1.12 17.13
N ARG A 45 13.77 -0.02 16.78
CA ARG A 45 15.20 -0.03 16.47
C ARG A 45 16.06 0.44 17.63
N ILE A 46 17.29 -0.05 17.64
CA ILE A 46 18.32 0.27 18.62
C ILE A 46 18.94 1.61 18.23
N ALA A 47 18.95 2.58 19.14
CA ALA A 47 19.63 3.86 18.91
C ALA A 47 21.16 3.67 18.80
N GLU A 48 21.85 4.56 18.09
CA GLU A 48 23.30 4.46 17.88
C GLU A 48 24.11 4.54 19.18
N ASP A 49 23.61 5.27 20.17
CA ASP A 49 24.19 5.43 21.51
C ASP A 49 23.53 4.53 22.57
N ALA A 50 22.73 3.55 22.15
CA ALA A 50 22.03 2.64 23.07
C ALA A 50 23.00 1.84 23.95
N ALA A 51 22.65 1.71 25.23
CA ALA A 51 23.38 0.87 26.16
C ALA A 51 22.95 -0.60 25.99
N ILE A 52 23.88 -1.46 25.58
CA ILE A 52 23.63 -2.90 25.38
C ILE A 52 23.86 -3.68 26.69
N HIS A 53 22.98 -4.63 26.99
CA HIS A 53 23.02 -5.43 28.22
C HIS A 53 23.02 -6.93 27.91
N GLY A 54 23.90 -7.68 28.57
CA GLY A 54 23.87 -9.15 28.54
C GLY A 54 24.26 -9.81 27.21
N ALA A 55 24.72 -9.04 26.23
CA ALA A 55 25.14 -9.49 24.90
C ALA A 55 26.17 -8.53 24.31
N ASP A 56 26.84 -8.97 23.24
CA ASP A 56 27.64 -8.09 22.38
C ASP A 56 26.83 -7.74 21.12
N PHE A 57 26.56 -6.46 20.90
CA PHE A 57 25.87 -6.01 19.70
C PHE A 57 26.77 -6.14 18.47
N SER A 58 26.26 -6.79 17.41
CA SER A 58 27.06 -7.16 16.25
C SER A 58 26.79 -6.26 15.04
N ARG A 59 25.53 -6.10 14.63
CA ARG A 59 25.14 -5.24 13.50
C ARG A 59 23.63 -4.96 13.49
N ILE A 60 23.26 -3.89 12.78
CA ILE A 60 21.89 -3.52 12.39
C ILE A 60 21.88 -3.23 10.89
N ILE A 61 20.85 -3.71 10.19
CA ILE A 61 20.58 -3.42 8.77
C ILE A 61 19.07 -3.26 8.61
N GLY A 62 18.60 -2.03 8.39
CA GLY A 62 17.17 -1.74 8.38
C GLY A 62 16.53 -2.16 9.71
N ASN A 63 15.53 -3.04 9.66
CA ASN A 63 14.87 -3.58 10.84
C ASN A 63 15.55 -4.84 11.42
N TYR A 64 16.57 -5.41 10.77
CA TYR A 64 17.29 -6.60 11.23
C TYR A 64 18.41 -6.23 12.21
N ASN A 65 18.44 -6.91 13.36
CA ASN A 65 19.39 -6.71 14.45
C ASN A 65 20.09 -8.03 14.79
N GLU A 66 21.39 -7.99 15.09
CA GLU A 66 22.18 -9.17 15.44
C GLU A 66 22.96 -8.97 16.75
N PHE A 67 22.84 -9.94 17.66
CA PHE A 67 23.52 -9.99 18.94
C PHE A 67 24.33 -11.27 19.07
N SER A 68 25.56 -11.16 19.55
CA SER A 68 26.41 -12.30 19.89
C SER A 68 26.25 -12.63 21.37
N ALA A 69 26.19 -13.94 21.67
CA ALA A 69 26.26 -14.42 23.03
C ALA A 69 27.62 -14.06 23.67
N PRO A 70 27.67 -13.65 24.95
CA PRO A 70 28.93 -13.39 25.63
C PRO A 70 29.86 -14.61 25.61
N ASP A 71 31.17 -14.35 25.56
CA ASP A 71 32.19 -15.38 25.60
C ASP A 71 32.01 -16.32 26.81
N GLY A 72 31.97 -17.62 26.54
CA GLY A 72 31.82 -18.66 27.55
C GLY A 72 30.39 -18.88 28.07
N LEU A 73 29.38 -18.19 27.54
CA LEU A 73 27.98 -18.47 27.86
C LEU A 73 27.60 -19.89 27.43
N VAL A 74 26.96 -20.63 28.34
CA VAL A 74 26.38 -21.96 28.07
C VAL A 74 24.91 -21.97 28.47
N ILE A 75 24.01 -22.14 27.50
CA ILE A 75 22.58 -22.33 27.80
C ILE A 75 22.26 -23.81 27.76
N ARG A 76 22.01 -24.41 28.93
CA ARG A 76 21.62 -25.83 29.05
C ARG A 76 20.21 -26.06 28.49
N PRO A 77 19.85 -27.32 28.15
CA PRO A 77 18.47 -27.69 27.84
C PRO A 77 17.47 -27.16 28.89
N GLY A 78 16.42 -26.49 28.43
CA GLY A 78 15.42 -25.81 29.27
C GLY A 78 15.89 -24.50 29.90
N GLY A 79 17.13 -24.09 29.68
CA GLY A 79 17.71 -22.86 30.20
C GLY A 79 17.35 -21.62 29.38
N THR A 80 17.65 -20.46 29.95
CA THR A 80 17.40 -19.16 29.32
C THR A 80 18.63 -18.26 29.32
N TRP A 81 18.60 -17.27 28.44
CA TRP A 81 19.55 -16.16 28.40
C TRP A 81 18.79 -14.86 28.21
N THR A 82 19.10 -13.87 29.05
CA THR A 82 18.48 -12.55 28.99
C THR A 82 19.49 -11.54 28.48
N PHE A 83 19.07 -10.77 27.48
CA PHE A 83 19.84 -9.66 26.92
C PHE A 83 18.90 -8.52 26.51
N GLY A 84 19.42 -7.38 26.09
CA GLY A 84 18.59 -6.28 25.63
C GLY A 84 19.37 -4.99 25.47
N PHE A 85 18.64 -3.89 25.37
CA PHE A 85 19.22 -2.56 25.22
C PHE A 85 18.35 -1.49 25.86
N THR A 86 18.97 -0.37 26.22
CA THR A 86 18.34 0.87 26.67
C THR A 86 18.68 1.98 25.70
N GLY A 87 17.68 2.69 25.21
CA GLY A 87 17.81 3.68 24.13
C GLY A 87 17.21 3.16 22.83
N ILE A 88 16.06 3.73 22.46
CA ILE A 88 15.29 3.35 21.27
C ILE A 88 15.34 4.46 20.21
N GLU A 89 15.42 4.06 18.95
CA GLU A 89 15.40 4.97 17.81
C GLU A 89 13.95 5.35 17.42
N PHE A 90 13.75 6.59 16.96
CA PHE A 90 12.49 7.14 16.42
C PHE A 90 11.30 7.25 17.37
N HIS A 91 10.67 6.14 17.78
CA HIS A 91 9.41 6.16 18.54
C HIS A 91 9.41 5.16 19.70
N ILE A 92 8.63 5.48 20.73
CA ILE A 92 8.36 4.58 21.85
C ILE A 92 7.36 3.51 21.37
N PRO A 93 7.59 2.21 21.62
CA PRO A 93 6.63 1.16 21.29
C PRO A 93 5.27 1.42 21.93
N SER A 94 4.21 1.28 21.15
CA SER A 94 2.82 1.43 21.63
C SER A 94 1.95 0.22 21.31
N HIS A 95 2.45 -0.72 20.51
CA HIS A 95 1.69 -1.88 20.07
C HIS A 95 2.52 -3.17 20.12
N LEU A 96 1.84 -4.31 20.24
CA LEU A 96 2.49 -5.63 20.36
C LEU A 96 3.37 -5.98 19.16
N VAL A 97 3.07 -5.42 17.98
CA VAL A 97 3.79 -5.69 16.73
C VAL A 97 5.05 -4.83 16.53
N ASP A 98 5.35 -3.92 17.47
CA ASP A 98 6.55 -3.08 17.42
C ASP A 98 7.81 -3.87 17.81
N GLY A 99 7.64 -4.98 18.54
CA GLY A 99 8.72 -5.91 18.89
C GLY A 99 9.15 -6.82 17.75
N PRO A 100 9.92 -7.88 18.08
CA PRO A 100 10.38 -8.84 17.08
C PRO A 100 9.21 -9.52 16.35
N LYS A 101 9.27 -9.54 15.02
CA LYS A 101 8.32 -10.24 14.14
C LYS A 101 8.84 -11.61 13.70
N SER A 102 10.16 -11.76 13.67
CA SER A 102 10.85 -12.97 13.20
C SER A 102 12.26 -13.02 13.78
N ALA A 103 12.79 -14.22 14.04
CA ALA A 103 14.12 -14.41 14.59
C ALA A 103 14.81 -15.70 14.14
N ILE A 104 16.13 -15.67 14.17
CA ILE A 104 17.03 -16.78 13.87
C ILE A 104 18.12 -16.92 14.93
N LEU A 105 18.63 -18.15 15.02
CA LEU A 105 19.80 -18.53 15.79
C LEU A 105 20.88 -18.97 14.80
N LEU A 106 22.06 -18.38 14.92
CA LEU A 106 23.23 -18.70 14.10
C LEU A 106 24.25 -19.47 14.95
N ILE A 107 24.55 -20.70 14.57
CA ILE A 107 25.53 -21.58 15.25
C ILE A 107 26.43 -22.19 14.19
N ASP A 108 27.75 -22.03 14.30
CA ASP A 108 28.73 -22.64 13.40
C ASP A 108 28.44 -22.42 11.89
N GLY A 109 27.82 -21.29 11.54
CA GLY A 109 27.44 -20.94 10.17
C GLY A 109 26.09 -21.50 9.71
N GLU A 110 25.42 -22.31 10.53
CA GLU A 110 24.06 -22.80 10.28
C GLU A 110 23.01 -21.83 10.83
N THR A 111 21.89 -21.73 10.11
CA THR A 111 20.73 -20.92 10.54
C THR A 111 19.62 -21.82 11.05
N HIS A 112 19.11 -21.51 12.24
CA HIS A 112 17.95 -22.17 12.83
C HIS A 112 16.84 -21.17 13.12
N GLY A 113 15.60 -21.49 12.74
CA GLY A 113 14.45 -20.65 13.05
C GLY A 113 14.15 -20.59 14.55
N VAL A 114 13.86 -19.39 15.06
CA VAL A 114 13.48 -19.13 16.45
C VAL A 114 12.03 -18.68 16.48
N ARG A 115 11.21 -19.29 17.34
CA ARG A 115 9.82 -18.82 17.55
C ARG A 115 9.86 -17.50 18.31
N VAL A 116 9.01 -16.57 17.92
CA VAL A 116 8.95 -15.25 18.53
C VAL A 116 7.61 -15.08 19.23
N GLY A 117 7.63 -14.53 20.43
CA GLY A 117 6.43 -14.04 21.13
C GLY A 117 6.21 -12.55 20.85
N ASP A 118 4.97 -12.10 20.99
CA ASP A 118 4.61 -10.69 20.85
C ASP A 118 5.35 -9.82 21.87
N LEU A 119 5.44 -8.52 21.59
CA LEU A 119 6.01 -7.58 22.55
C LEU A 119 5.08 -7.45 23.76
N TYR A 120 5.57 -7.87 24.92
CA TYR A 120 4.85 -7.74 26.17
C TYR A 120 5.25 -6.45 26.90
N CYS A 121 4.27 -5.75 27.47
CA CYS A 121 4.50 -4.61 28.36
C CYS A 121 3.66 -4.78 29.63
N GLU A 122 4.30 -4.79 30.79
CA GLU A 122 3.63 -4.97 32.08
C GLU A 122 2.61 -3.84 32.33
N GLY A 123 1.41 -4.20 32.77
CA GLY A 123 0.35 -3.24 33.13
C GLY A 123 -0.54 -2.79 31.97
N LEU A 124 -0.37 -3.35 30.77
CA LEU A 124 -1.22 -3.09 29.59
C LEU A 124 -2.10 -4.30 29.22
N ASP A 125 -2.65 -4.99 30.23
CA ASP A 125 -3.43 -6.22 30.07
C ASP A 125 -4.86 -6.02 29.52
N ASP A 126 -5.40 -4.79 29.57
CA ASP A 126 -6.70 -4.42 28.99
C ASP A 126 -6.50 -3.37 27.90
N THR A 127 -6.60 -3.79 26.65
CA THR A 127 -6.28 -2.99 25.47
C THR A 127 -7.51 -2.31 24.85
N GLY A 128 -8.71 -2.56 25.37
CA GLY A 128 -9.96 -2.10 24.76
C GLY A 128 -10.24 -2.74 23.38
N PRO A 129 -11.24 -2.25 22.64
CA PRO A 129 -11.57 -2.77 21.31
C PRO A 129 -10.51 -2.39 20.28
N LEU A 130 -10.14 -3.35 19.42
CA LEU A 130 -9.17 -3.18 18.35
C LEU A 130 -9.53 -2.05 17.36
N ARG A 131 -10.82 -1.85 17.11
CA ARG A 131 -11.32 -0.74 16.28
C ARG A 131 -12.76 -0.37 16.61
N ASP A 132 -13.11 0.90 16.40
CA ASP A 132 -14.49 1.38 16.43
C ASP A 132 -15.15 1.24 15.04
N TYR A 133 -16.04 0.26 14.92
CA TYR A 133 -16.79 -0.04 13.71
C TYR A 133 -18.18 -0.59 14.08
N PRO A 134 -19.19 0.27 14.26
CA PRO A 134 -20.52 -0.15 14.69
C PRO A 134 -21.24 -0.95 13.59
N GLN A 135 -22.33 -1.64 13.92
CA GLN A 135 -23.11 -2.40 12.93
C GLN A 135 -23.66 -1.50 11.81
N GLY A 136 -23.96 -0.24 12.12
CA GLY A 136 -24.56 0.70 11.19
C GLY A 136 -26.08 0.52 11.06
N GLU A 137 -26.71 1.40 10.28
CA GLU A 137 -28.12 1.34 9.92
C GLU A 137 -28.34 1.99 8.55
N THR A 138 -29.39 1.61 7.83
CA THR A 138 -29.72 2.22 6.54
C THR A 138 -31.20 2.60 6.47
N ASN A 139 -31.47 3.80 5.95
CA ASN A 139 -32.83 4.31 5.74
C ASN A 139 -33.47 3.76 4.45
N LEU A 140 -32.65 3.25 3.52
CA LEU A 140 -33.12 2.58 2.31
C LEU A 140 -32.54 1.16 2.28
N PRO A 141 -33.34 0.14 1.96
CA PRO A 141 -32.87 -1.25 1.95
C PRO A 141 -32.08 -1.55 0.67
N LEU A 142 -31.03 -0.79 0.38
CA LEU A 142 -30.24 -0.91 -0.85
C LEU A 142 -28.78 -1.18 -0.51
N LEU A 143 -28.18 -2.23 -1.09
CA LEU A 143 -26.74 -2.45 -1.03
C LEU A 143 -26.07 -1.76 -2.21
N MET A 144 -25.43 -0.61 -1.97
CA MET A 144 -24.66 0.14 -2.97
C MET A 144 -23.49 0.86 -2.30
N GLN A 145 -22.27 0.58 -2.74
CA GLN A 145 -21.06 1.19 -2.20
C GLN A 145 -20.07 1.42 -3.35
N PRO A 146 -19.65 2.67 -3.66
CA PRO A 146 -20.03 3.95 -3.04
C PRO A 146 -21.51 4.33 -3.16
N TRP A 147 -21.98 5.24 -2.31
CA TRP A 147 -23.35 5.74 -2.35
C TRP A 147 -23.57 6.73 -3.52
N PRO A 148 -24.65 6.61 -4.31
CA PRO A 148 -24.87 7.48 -5.47
C PRO A 148 -25.17 8.94 -5.16
N GLU A 149 -24.90 9.83 -6.12
CA GLU A 149 -25.25 11.26 -6.04
C GLU A 149 -26.76 11.50 -5.83
N VAL A 150 -27.62 10.82 -6.60
CA VAL A 150 -29.08 10.93 -6.51
C VAL A 150 -29.75 9.56 -6.44
N VAL A 151 -30.59 9.35 -5.42
CA VAL A 151 -31.44 8.16 -5.27
C VAL A 151 -32.88 8.58 -4.98
N THR A 152 -33.84 8.22 -5.85
CA THR A 152 -35.27 8.54 -5.70
C THR A 152 -36.18 7.31 -5.58
N VAL A 153 -35.60 6.15 -5.28
CA VAL A 153 -36.32 4.88 -5.12
C VAL A 153 -37.19 4.88 -3.86
N SER A 154 -38.44 4.48 -3.99
CA SER A 154 -39.41 4.41 -2.89
C SER A 154 -40.21 3.11 -2.82
N ASP A 155 -40.05 2.21 -3.80
CA ASP A 155 -40.72 0.92 -3.87
C ASP A 155 -39.70 -0.19 -4.17
N PHE A 156 -39.91 -1.36 -3.60
CA PHE A 156 -38.93 -2.43 -3.54
C PHE A 156 -39.54 -3.82 -3.82
N LYS A 157 -38.68 -4.75 -4.24
CA LYS A 157 -39.02 -6.15 -4.54
C LYS A 157 -37.90 -7.09 -4.12
N ALA A 158 -38.18 -8.39 -4.13
CA ALA A 158 -37.15 -9.41 -3.99
C ALA A 158 -36.17 -9.35 -5.18
N ALA A 159 -34.95 -9.83 -4.97
CA ALA A 159 -33.90 -9.78 -5.98
C ALA A 159 -34.31 -10.53 -7.27
N PRO A 160 -34.33 -9.86 -8.44
CA PRO A 160 -34.53 -10.51 -9.73
C PRO A 160 -33.23 -11.20 -10.19
N ARG A 161 -33.32 -12.07 -11.21
CA ARG A 161 -32.23 -12.35 -12.14
C ARG A 161 -32.31 -11.37 -13.28
N LEU A 162 -31.37 -10.44 -13.36
CA LEU A 162 -31.33 -9.45 -14.44
C LEU A 162 -30.89 -10.12 -15.74
N PHE A 163 -31.48 -9.74 -16.87
CA PHE A 163 -31.04 -10.22 -18.17
C PHE A 163 -30.99 -9.11 -19.21
N VAL A 164 -30.18 -9.28 -20.26
CA VAL A 164 -30.11 -8.29 -21.36
C VAL A 164 -31.41 -8.32 -22.17
N GLY A 165 -32.18 -7.23 -22.10
CA GLY A 165 -33.35 -7.00 -22.94
C GLY A 165 -32.94 -6.43 -24.31
N GLU A 166 -33.30 -5.17 -24.55
CA GLU A 166 -32.82 -4.41 -25.71
C GLU A 166 -31.39 -3.90 -25.48
N GLY A 167 -30.44 -4.39 -26.28
CA GLY A 167 -29.04 -4.02 -26.18
C GLY A 167 -28.19 -4.53 -27.34
N THR A 168 -27.06 -3.86 -27.56
CA THR A 168 -26.05 -4.20 -28.56
C THR A 168 -25.17 -5.38 -28.12
N THR A 169 -24.33 -5.91 -29.02
CA THR A 169 -23.30 -6.89 -28.65
C THR A 169 -22.35 -6.33 -27.58
N ALA A 170 -22.00 -5.05 -27.65
CA ALA A 170 -21.13 -4.42 -26.65
C ALA A 170 -21.80 -4.36 -25.27
N ASP A 171 -23.12 -4.17 -25.20
CA ASP A 171 -23.85 -4.21 -23.94
C ASP A 171 -23.88 -5.63 -23.36
N ARG A 172 -24.04 -6.65 -24.21
CA ARG A 172 -23.99 -8.06 -23.80
C ARG A 172 -22.62 -8.45 -23.25
N LEU A 173 -21.54 -7.98 -23.88
CA LEU A 173 -20.18 -8.20 -23.39
C LEU A 173 -19.99 -7.54 -22.02
N ALA A 174 -20.34 -6.26 -21.87
CA ALA A 174 -20.22 -5.57 -20.58
C ALA A 174 -21.03 -6.25 -19.45
N VAL A 175 -22.20 -6.81 -19.75
CA VAL A 175 -22.96 -7.61 -18.78
C VAL A 175 -22.24 -8.90 -18.41
N ALA A 176 -21.63 -9.59 -19.37
CA ALA A 176 -20.84 -10.78 -19.12
C ALA A 176 -19.61 -10.45 -18.25
N ASP A 177 -18.88 -9.38 -18.56
CA ASP A 177 -17.69 -8.95 -17.84
C ASP A 177 -18.01 -8.66 -16.36
N VAL A 178 -19.11 -7.93 -16.08
CA VAL A 178 -19.54 -7.66 -14.71
C VAL A 178 -20.09 -8.91 -14.01
N ALA A 179 -20.70 -9.84 -14.74
CA ALA A 179 -21.12 -11.13 -14.18
C ALA A 179 -19.90 -11.98 -13.75
N GLU A 180 -18.84 -11.98 -14.54
CA GLU A 180 -17.58 -12.66 -14.21
C GLU A 180 -16.87 -12.00 -13.04
N LEU A 181 -16.82 -10.66 -13.01
CA LEU A 181 -16.33 -9.90 -11.85
C LEU A 181 -17.09 -10.30 -10.57
N HIS A 182 -18.43 -10.28 -10.63
CA HIS A 182 -19.27 -10.70 -9.51
C HIS A 182 -18.96 -12.13 -9.07
N LYS A 183 -18.75 -13.05 -10.02
CA LYS A 183 -18.43 -14.45 -9.73
C LYS A 183 -17.07 -14.62 -9.06
N ARG A 184 -16.04 -13.88 -9.49
CA ARG A 184 -14.72 -13.87 -8.85
C ARG A 184 -14.78 -13.32 -7.42
N LEU A 185 -15.59 -12.29 -7.19
CA LEU A 185 -15.77 -11.68 -5.87
C LEU A 185 -16.65 -12.52 -4.92
N HIS A 186 -17.64 -13.23 -5.46
CA HIS A 186 -18.65 -13.94 -4.69
C HIS A 186 -18.89 -15.35 -5.26
N PRO A 187 -17.91 -16.27 -5.15
CA PRO A 187 -17.96 -17.57 -5.82
C PRO A 187 -19.10 -18.48 -5.35
N ALA A 188 -19.62 -18.27 -4.14
CA ALA A 188 -20.76 -19.01 -3.60
C ALA A 188 -22.13 -18.37 -3.91
N ALA A 189 -22.16 -17.10 -4.33
CA ALA A 189 -23.40 -16.40 -4.61
C ALA A 189 -24.04 -16.87 -5.93
N ARG A 190 -25.36 -16.70 -6.01
CA ARG A 190 -26.08 -16.88 -7.29
C ARG A 190 -25.67 -15.79 -8.28
N GLU A 191 -25.65 -16.11 -9.57
CA GLU A 191 -25.40 -15.12 -10.63
C GLU A 191 -26.44 -13.99 -10.61
N VAL A 192 -25.96 -12.76 -10.75
CA VAL A 192 -26.80 -11.55 -10.79
C VAL A 192 -27.32 -11.22 -12.18
N PHE A 193 -26.59 -11.62 -13.22
CA PHE A 193 -26.89 -11.33 -14.63
C PHE A 193 -27.01 -12.59 -15.49
N ARG A 194 -27.77 -12.45 -16.58
CA ARG A 194 -28.01 -13.45 -17.63
C ARG A 194 -28.00 -12.74 -19.00
N LEU A 195 -27.71 -13.44 -20.09
CA LEU A 195 -27.64 -12.81 -21.42
C LEU A 195 -28.93 -12.92 -22.23
N ASP A 196 -29.81 -13.86 -21.93
CA ASP A 196 -30.96 -14.23 -22.76
C ASP A 196 -32.31 -14.08 -22.06
N THR A 197 -32.43 -14.67 -20.86
CA THR A 197 -33.68 -14.81 -20.12
C THR A 197 -33.43 -14.65 -18.62
N GLY A 198 -34.40 -14.07 -17.94
CA GLY A 198 -34.38 -13.81 -16.51
C GLY A 198 -35.71 -13.25 -16.03
N ASP A 199 -35.70 -12.64 -14.85
CA ASP A 199 -36.89 -12.11 -14.20
C ASP A 199 -37.17 -10.64 -14.59
N LEU A 200 -36.13 -9.89 -14.97
CA LEU A 200 -36.23 -8.46 -15.27
C LEU A 200 -35.22 -8.04 -16.35
N ALA A 201 -35.70 -7.43 -17.42
CA ALA A 201 -34.88 -6.97 -18.52
C ALA A 201 -34.06 -5.73 -18.14
N VAL A 202 -32.81 -5.66 -18.57
CA VAL A 202 -31.97 -4.45 -18.56
C VAL A 202 -31.85 -3.96 -20.01
N ASN A 203 -32.36 -2.76 -20.26
CA ASN A 203 -32.30 -2.05 -21.52
C ASN A 203 -31.23 -0.97 -21.46
N PHE A 204 -30.58 -0.70 -22.59
CA PHE A 204 -29.41 0.19 -22.65
C PHE A 204 -29.69 1.41 -23.53
N VAL A 205 -29.37 2.60 -23.02
CA VAL A 205 -29.55 3.86 -23.76
C VAL A 205 -28.26 4.68 -23.70
N LYS A 206 -27.55 4.79 -24.82
CA LYS A 206 -26.40 5.69 -24.92
C LYS A 206 -26.89 7.14 -25.04
N THR A 207 -26.38 8.03 -24.19
CA THR A 207 -26.75 9.45 -24.10
C THR A 207 -25.49 10.35 -24.16
N ASP A 208 -25.65 11.64 -23.87
CA ASP A 208 -24.59 12.65 -23.78
C ASP A 208 -24.05 12.88 -22.35
N LEU A 209 -24.24 11.88 -21.46
CA LEU A 209 -23.68 11.91 -20.11
C LEU A 209 -22.14 11.98 -20.14
N ALA A 210 -21.56 12.49 -19.05
CA ALA A 210 -20.11 12.53 -18.86
C ALA A 210 -19.50 11.11 -18.87
N ASP A 211 -18.16 11.02 -19.01
CA ASP A 211 -17.42 9.76 -19.25
C ASP A 211 -17.85 8.62 -18.31
N GLU A 212 -17.81 8.86 -17.00
CA GLU A 212 -18.09 7.85 -15.98
C GLU A 212 -19.54 7.92 -15.44
N ALA A 213 -20.36 8.83 -15.97
CA ALA A 213 -21.71 9.07 -15.48
C ALA A 213 -22.73 8.07 -16.04
N TYR A 214 -23.71 7.72 -15.21
CA TYR A 214 -24.78 6.80 -15.58
C TYR A 214 -26.11 7.14 -14.88
N GLY A 215 -27.20 6.63 -15.45
CA GLY A 215 -28.53 6.70 -14.87
C GLY A 215 -29.22 5.35 -14.92
N ILE A 216 -29.95 4.98 -13.86
CA ILE A 216 -30.72 3.74 -13.78
C ILE A 216 -32.16 4.09 -13.48
N ALA A 217 -33.06 3.86 -14.43
CA ALA A 217 -34.50 4.00 -14.23
C ALA A 217 -35.13 2.62 -13.97
N PHE A 218 -35.86 2.48 -12.87
CA PHE A 218 -36.53 1.24 -12.48
C PHE A 218 -38.02 1.30 -12.83
N ALA A 219 -38.51 0.28 -13.53
CA ALA A 219 -39.92 0.06 -13.80
C ALA A 219 -40.34 -1.36 -13.37
N SER A 220 -41.64 -1.64 -13.42
CA SER A 220 -42.17 -2.93 -12.95
C SER A 220 -41.70 -4.12 -13.79
N ASP A 221 -41.47 -3.92 -15.09
CA ASP A 221 -41.18 -4.93 -16.10
C ASP A 221 -39.76 -4.85 -16.70
N ALA A 222 -39.06 -3.72 -16.54
CA ALA A 222 -37.69 -3.54 -16.99
C ALA A 222 -36.90 -2.52 -16.16
N VAL A 223 -35.59 -2.49 -16.37
CA VAL A 223 -34.65 -1.46 -15.93
C VAL A 223 -34.03 -0.83 -17.17
N THR A 224 -33.87 0.49 -17.18
CA THR A 224 -33.14 1.20 -18.24
C THR A 224 -31.85 1.77 -17.66
N LEU A 225 -30.70 1.35 -18.21
CA LEU A 225 -29.39 1.89 -17.93
C LEU A 225 -28.98 2.88 -19.02
N SER A 226 -28.87 4.15 -18.66
CA SER A 226 -28.37 5.24 -19.51
C SER A 226 -26.91 5.53 -19.21
N TYR A 227 -26.09 5.75 -20.24
CA TYR A 227 -24.65 5.99 -20.08
C TYR A 227 -24.06 6.87 -21.20
N GLY A 228 -22.95 7.57 -20.91
CA GLY A 228 -22.19 8.35 -21.90
C GLY A 228 -21.16 7.52 -22.66
N THR A 229 -20.31 6.81 -21.92
CA THR A 229 -19.25 5.93 -22.46
C THR A 229 -19.31 4.54 -21.82
N GLU A 230 -18.40 3.66 -22.23
CA GLU A 230 -18.27 2.31 -21.68
C GLU A 230 -18.00 2.28 -20.17
N LYS A 231 -17.28 3.27 -19.62
CA LYS A 231 -17.03 3.38 -18.18
C LYS A 231 -18.31 3.64 -17.40
N GLY A 232 -19.13 4.60 -17.84
CA GLY A 232 -20.46 4.84 -17.25
C GLY A 232 -21.35 3.60 -17.34
N ARG A 233 -21.32 2.87 -18.47
CA ARG A 233 -22.05 1.59 -18.60
C ARG A 233 -21.56 0.56 -17.58
N PHE A 234 -20.25 0.39 -17.43
CA PHE A 234 -19.66 -0.53 -16.48
C PHE A 234 -20.06 -0.20 -15.04
N TYR A 235 -19.90 1.05 -14.60
CA TYR A 235 -20.25 1.46 -13.24
C TYR A 235 -21.75 1.33 -12.94
N GLY A 236 -22.62 1.60 -13.92
CA GLY A 236 -24.05 1.36 -13.79
C GLY A 236 -24.39 -0.13 -13.64
N LEU A 237 -23.68 -1.00 -14.37
CA LEU A 237 -23.81 -2.45 -14.22
C LEU A 237 -23.27 -2.95 -12.87
N VAL A 238 -22.16 -2.40 -12.37
CA VAL A 238 -21.66 -2.70 -11.01
C VAL A 238 -22.70 -2.32 -9.95
N THR A 239 -23.36 -1.16 -10.08
CA THR A 239 -24.44 -0.77 -9.16
C THR A 239 -25.63 -1.73 -9.23
N LEU A 240 -26.05 -2.14 -10.43
CA LEU A 240 -27.11 -3.16 -10.59
C LEU A 240 -26.72 -4.52 -10.00
N ALA A 241 -25.45 -4.91 -10.13
CA ALA A 241 -24.91 -6.13 -9.55
C ALA A 241 -24.94 -6.08 -8.01
N GLN A 242 -24.48 -4.98 -7.40
CA GLN A 242 -24.50 -4.77 -5.95
C GLN A 242 -25.94 -4.82 -5.38
N LEU A 243 -26.87 -4.11 -6.03
CA LEU A 243 -28.29 -4.12 -5.65
C LEU A 243 -28.89 -5.53 -5.69
N THR A 244 -28.59 -6.27 -6.76
CA THR A 244 -29.11 -7.63 -6.95
C THR A 244 -28.48 -8.61 -5.98
N HIS A 245 -27.17 -8.49 -5.74
CA HIS A 245 -26.42 -9.32 -4.79
C HIS A 245 -26.92 -9.12 -3.36
N GLY A 246 -27.00 -7.87 -2.89
CA GLY A 246 -27.46 -7.58 -1.52
C GLY A 246 -28.89 -8.08 -1.27
N ALA A 247 -29.80 -7.83 -2.22
CA ALA A 247 -31.18 -8.30 -2.11
C ALA A 247 -31.34 -9.83 -2.21
N ALA A 248 -30.33 -10.53 -2.73
CA ALA A 248 -30.31 -12.00 -2.83
C ALA A 248 -29.70 -12.65 -1.58
N GLU A 249 -28.54 -12.18 -1.13
CA GLU A 249 -27.77 -12.79 -0.04
C GLU A 249 -28.26 -12.33 1.34
N ALA A 250 -28.73 -11.10 1.45
CA ALA A 250 -29.23 -10.51 2.70
C ALA A 250 -30.62 -9.89 2.48
N GLY A 251 -31.51 -10.67 1.84
CA GLY A 251 -32.85 -10.25 1.44
C GLY A 251 -33.77 -9.79 2.58
N ASP A 252 -33.44 -10.06 3.84
CA ASP A 252 -34.17 -9.53 5.01
C ASP A 252 -33.82 -8.06 5.29
N VAL A 253 -32.63 -7.62 4.88
CA VAL A 253 -32.11 -6.25 5.08
C VAL A 253 -32.19 -5.45 3.78
N PHE A 254 -31.73 -6.02 2.67
CA PHE A 254 -31.69 -5.35 1.37
C PHE A 254 -32.76 -5.89 0.42
N LYS A 255 -33.21 -5.02 -0.47
CA LYS A 255 -34.24 -5.27 -1.48
C LYS A 255 -33.80 -4.63 -2.80
N PHE A 256 -34.38 -5.10 -3.90
CA PHE A 256 -34.12 -4.54 -5.22
C PHE A 256 -35.18 -3.47 -5.55
N PRO A 257 -34.82 -2.33 -6.16
CA PRO A 257 -35.80 -1.30 -6.55
C PRO A 257 -36.89 -1.81 -7.51
N ARG A 258 -38.15 -1.46 -7.25
CA ARG A 258 -39.26 -1.69 -8.19
C ARG A 258 -39.55 -0.46 -9.05
N ALA A 259 -39.43 0.73 -8.46
CA ALA A 259 -39.69 2.00 -9.13
C ALA A 259 -38.78 3.11 -8.59
N GLY A 260 -38.47 4.10 -9.44
CA GLY A 260 -37.63 5.25 -9.11
C GLY A 260 -36.40 5.35 -10.00
N MET A 261 -35.43 6.17 -9.60
CA MET A 261 -34.24 6.42 -10.39
C MET A 261 -32.99 6.56 -9.52
N ILE A 262 -31.85 6.13 -10.08
CA ILE A 262 -30.50 6.50 -9.62
C ILE A 262 -29.86 7.34 -10.73
N SER A 263 -29.22 8.44 -10.38
CA SER A 263 -28.35 9.22 -11.28
C SER A 263 -27.05 9.44 -10.56
N ASP A 264 -25.93 9.16 -11.22
CA ASP A 264 -24.66 9.04 -10.52
C ASP A 264 -23.46 9.37 -11.41
N GLN A 265 -22.42 9.89 -10.78
CA GLN A 265 -21.14 10.24 -11.39
C GLN A 265 -20.09 10.39 -10.27
N PRO A 266 -18.79 10.20 -10.57
CA PRO A 266 -17.74 10.35 -9.56
C PRO A 266 -17.49 11.81 -9.20
N ARG A 267 -17.11 12.05 -7.95
CA ARG A 267 -16.62 13.36 -7.47
C ARG A 267 -15.26 13.73 -8.06
N PHE A 268 -14.36 12.76 -8.20
CA PHE A 268 -12.99 12.97 -8.68
C PHE A 268 -12.61 12.04 -9.82
N GLY A 269 -11.71 12.50 -10.69
CA GLY A 269 -11.19 11.72 -11.82
C GLY A 269 -10.16 10.66 -11.41
N TRP A 270 -9.48 10.83 -10.27
CA TRP A 270 -8.54 9.85 -9.71
C TRP A 270 -9.10 9.21 -8.44
N ARG A 271 -9.30 7.89 -8.46
CA ARG A 271 -9.78 7.09 -7.33
C ARG A 271 -8.83 5.90 -7.18
N GLY A 272 -7.74 6.14 -6.47
CA GLY A 272 -6.55 5.29 -6.45
C GLY A 272 -6.53 4.25 -5.33
N GLY A 273 -6.15 3.02 -5.66
CA GLY A 273 -5.71 2.02 -4.69
C GLY A 273 -4.21 1.76 -4.90
N HIS A 274 -3.44 1.78 -3.83
CA HIS A 274 -2.00 1.50 -3.85
C HIS A 274 -1.70 0.21 -3.10
N LEU A 275 -0.80 -0.62 -3.64
CA LEU A 275 -0.29 -1.81 -2.96
C LEU A 275 1.24 -1.86 -3.04
N ASP A 276 1.87 -1.84 -1.86
CA ASP A 276 3.27 -2.19 -1.67
C ASP A 276 3.44 -3.70 -1.74
N VAL A 277 4.15 -4.15 -2.78
CA VAL A 277 4.54 -5.55 -2.97
C VAL A 277 6.05 -5.75 -2.74
N SER A 278 6.76 -4.67 -2.40
CA SER A 278 8.18 -4.68 -2.14
C SER A 278 8.48 -5.20 -0.73
N ARG A 279 7.84 -4.64 0.31
CA ARG A 279 8.10 -5.07 1.69
C ARG A 279 7.59 -6.48 1.90
N HIS A 280 6.43 -6.85 1.40
CA HIS A 280 5.97 -8.24 1.29
C HIS A 280 5.43 -8.54 -0.11
N PHE A 281 5.89 -9.63 -0.72
CA PHE A 281 5.44 -10.06 -2.04
C PHE A 281 4.01 -10.63 -1.99
N TYR A 282 3.18 -10.21 -2.95
CA TYR A 282 1.83 -10.74 -3.20
C TYR A 282 1.81 -11.48 -4.53
N THR A 283 1.12 -12.61 -4.58
CA THR A 283 0.92 -13.38 -5.81
C THR A 283 0.11 -12.60 -6.84
N ILE A 284 0.19 -12.97 -8.12
CA ILE A 284 -0.60 -12.33 -9.18
C ILE A 284 -2.11 -12.47 -8.91
N GLU A 285 -2.52 -13.58 -8.30
CA GLU A 285 -3.92 -13.84 -7.95
C GLU A 285 -4.39 -12.88 -6.86
N GLU A 286 -3.58 -12.60 -5.84
CA GLU A 286 -3.89 -11.62 -4.79
C GLU A 286 -3.93 -10.19 -5.36
N VAL A 287 -3.03 -9.84 -6.27
CA VAL A 287 -3.04 -8.53 -6.94
C VAL A 287 -4.30 -8.37 -7.79
N MET A 288 -4.63 -9.35 -8.64
CA MET A 288 -5.85 -9.33 -9.46
C MET A 288 -7.12 -9.32 -8.61
N ARG A 289 -7.10 -10.02 -7.46
CA ARG A 289 -8.18 -10.01 -6.48
C ARG A 289 -8.41 -8.62 -5.91
N LEU A 290 -7.36 -7.88 -5.56
CA LEU A 290 -7.48 -6.49 -5.10
C LEU A 290 -8.04 -5.58 -6.21
N ILE A 291 -7.60 -5.76 -7.44
CA ILE A 291 -8.12 -5.00 -8.61
C ILE A 291 -9.62 -5.29 -8.84
N ASP A 292 -10.07 -6.55 -8.68
CA ASP A 292 -11.50 -6.89 -8.72
C ASP A 292 -12.28 -6.15 -7.61
N ILE A 293 -11.73 -6.07 -6.39
CA ILE A 293 -12.34 -5.33 -5.26
C ILE A 293 -12.40 -3.83 -5.57
N MET A 294 -11.34 -3.26 -6.15
CA MET A 294 -11.29 -1.87 -6.60
C MET A 294 -12.37 -1.57 -7.63
N ALA A 295 -12.53 -2.43 -8.64
CA ALA A 295 -13.54 -2.29 -9.67
C ALA A 295 -14.96 -2.32 -9.08
N TRP A 296 -15.21 -3.24 -8.14
CA TRP A 296 -16.46 -3.31 -7.39
C TRP A 296 -16.73 -2.06 -6.56
N ALA A 297 -15.69 -1.44 -6.02
CA ALA A 297 -15.74 -0.16 -5.29
C ALA A 297 -15.67 1.08 -6.20
N LYS A 298 -15.72 0.91 -7.52
CA LYS A 298 -15.63 1.99 -8.53
C LYS A 298 -14.35 2.84 -8.48
N MET A 299 -13.26 2.25 -7.98
CA MET A 299 -11.91 2.83 -8.08
C MET A 299 -11.36 2.60 -9.50
N ASN A 300 -10.46 3.48 -9.97
CA ASN A 300 -10.05 3.50 -11.39
C ASN A 300 -8.54 3.60 -11.61
N VAL A 301 -7.72 3.67 -10.56
CA VAL A 301 -6.27 3.64 -10.70
C VAL A 301 -5.66 2.69 -9.68
N PHE A 302 -4.82 1.77 -10.13
CA PHE A 302 -3.99 0.90 -9.29
C PHE A 302 -2.54 1.36 -9.35
N GLN A 303 -2.04 1.98 -8.28
CA GLN A 303 -0.62 2.29 -8.12
C GLN A 303 0.09 1.07 -7.54
N TRP A 304 1.04 0.53 -8.30
CA TRP A 304 1.73 -0.70 -7.95
C TRP A 304 3.15 -0.40 -7.51
N HIS A 305 3.40 -0.45 -6.19
CA HIS A 305 4.68 -0.16 -5.59
C HIS A 305 5.60 -1.38 -5.64
N LEU A 306 6.41 -1.43 -6.70
CA LEU A 306 7.15 -2.61 -7.15
C LEU A 306 8.58 -2.68 -6.61
N THR A 307 9.09 -1.62 -6.00
CA THR A 307 10.52 -1.51 -5.67
C THR A 307 10.72 -0.74 -4.38
N ASP A 308 11.55 -1.26 -3.47
CA ASP A 308 11.98 -0.55 -2.27
C ASP A 308 13.32 -1.15 -1.75
N ASP A 309 13.79 -0.71 -0.59
CA ASP A 309 14.99 -1.20 0.07
C ASP A 309 14.97 -2.72 0.27
N GLU A 310 13.82 -3.30 0.62
CA GLU A 310 13.68 -4.71 0.97
C GLU A 310 13.33 -5.62 -0.22
N GLY A 311 13.16 -5.07 -1.42
CA GLY A 311 12.64 -5.83 -2.54
C GLY A 311 12.63 -5.12 -3.89
N TRP A 312 13.02 -5.86 -4.92
CA TRP A 312 12.75 -5.51 -6.32
C TRP A 312 11.81 -6.56 -6.94
N ARG A 313 10.66 -6.14 -7.48
CA ARG A 313 9.56 -7.07 -7.79
C ARG A 313 9.20 -7.19 -9.26
N ILE A 314 9.88 -6.53 -10.18
CA ILE A 314 9.53 -6.61 -11.61
C ILE A 314 10.73 -6.99 -12.48
N GLN A 315 10.55 -7.94 -13.38
CA GLN A 315 11.63 -8.33 -14.29
C GLN A 315 12.04 -7.20 -15.24
N ILE A 316 13.34 -6.89 -15.27
CA ILE A 316 13.98 -6.03 -16.28
C ILE A 316 14.97 -6.90 -17.05
N ASN A 317 14.75 -7.08 -18.35
CA ASN A 317 15.54 -8.02 -19.14
C ASN A 317 17.02 -7.62 -19.21
N ALA A 318 17.29 -6.31 -19.24
CA ALA A 318 18.65 -5.79 -19.26
C ALA A 318 19.41 -5.98 -17.94
N TYR A 319 18.70 -6.21 -16.82
CA TYR A 319 19.29 -6.33 -15.47
C TYR A 319 18.68 -7.51 -14.70
N PRO A 320 18.96 -8.76 -15.10
CA PRO A 320 18.45 -9.95 -14.42
C PRO A 320 18.86 -10.01 -12.94
N GLU A 321 19.98 -9.38 -12.56
CA GLU A 321 20.48 -9.30 -11.19
C GLU A 321 19.45 -8.66 -10.23
N LEU A 322 18.61 -7.74 -10.71
CA LEU A 322 17.57 -7.12 -9.90
C LEU A 322 16.58 -8.16 -9.35
N THR A 323 16.29 -9.21 -10.12
CA THR A 323 15.41 -10.30 -9.70
C THR A 323 16.17 -11.49 -9.11
N ASP A 324 17.38 -11.79 -9.59
CA ASP A 324 18.20 -12.89 -9.05
C ASP A 324 18.69 -12.59 -7.63
N ILE A 325 18.92 -11.31 -7.30
CA ILE A 325 19.41 -10.85 -5.99
C ILE A 325 18.36 -10.00 -5.30
N GLY A 326 17.90 -8.92 -5.92
CA GLY A 326 17.04 -7.90 -5.29
C GLY A 326 15.63 -8.38 -4.94
N ALA A 327 15.16 -9.49 -5.52
CA ALA A 327 13.84 -10.05 -5.22
C ALA A 327 13.83 -11.02 -4.03
N VAL A 328 14.99 -11.40 -3.47
CA VAL A 328 15.08 -12.47 -2.48
C VAL A 328 15.95 -12.05 -1.29
N ARG A 329 15.47 -12.30 -0.06
CA ARG A 329 16.17 -11.97 1.19
C ARG A 329 16.03 -13.09 2.22
N GLY A 330 16.92 -13.12 3.20
CA GLY A 330 16.95 -14.14 4.26
C GLY A 330 18.22 -14.98 4.25
N PRO A 331 18.21 -16.16 4.89
CA PRO A 331 19.33 -17.09 4.85
C PRO A 331 19.73 -17.40 3.40
N GLU A 332 21.04 -17.54 3.16
CA GLU A 332 21.62 -17.84 1.83
C GLU A 332 21.43 -16.73 0.76
N SER A 333 20.82 -15.59 1.09
CA SER A 333 20.77 -14.40 0.24
C SER A 333 21.82 -13.35 0.65
N PRO A 334 22.33 -12.52 -0.28
CA PRO A 334 23.11 -11.32 0.06
C PRO A 334 22.34 -10.32 0.92
N MET A 335 21.01 -10.28 0.80
CA MET A 335 20.14 -9.40 1.57
C MET A 335 19.64 -10.12 2.82
N VAL A 336 19.80 -9.49 3.99
CA VAL A 336 19.27 -10.04 5.24
C VAL A 336 17.74 -10.04 5.23
N GLY A 337 17.14 -11.02 5.90
CA GLY A 337 15.69 -11.06 6.05
C GLY A 337 15.18 -9.85 6.83
N GLN A 338 14.01 -9.35 6.43
CA GLN A 338 13.34 -8.19 7.03
C GLN A 338 11.92 -8.58 7.45
N TYR A 339 11.39 -7.88 8.45
CA TYR A 339 10.05 -8.04 8.99
C TYR A 339 9.73 -9.48 9.43
N ALA A 340 8.68 -10.10 8.88
CA ALA A 340 8.15 -11.38 9.34
C ALA A 340 8.96 -12.61 8.85
N HIS A 341 9.90 -12.44 7.91
CA HIS A 341 10.55 -13.55 7.21
C HIS A 341 12.08 -13.54 7.34
N VAL A 342 12.60 -13.48 8.58
CA VAL A 342 14.04 -13.60 8.85
C VAL A 342 14.50 -15.06 8.86
N ALA A 343 13.61 -15.98 9.24
CA ALA A 343 13.94 -17.40 9.43
C ALA A 343 13.94 -18.26 8.16
N GLN A 344 13.62 -17.69 7.01
CA GLN A 344 13.54 -18.39 5.73
C GLN A 344 13.95 -17.47 4.60
N THR A 345 14.44 -18.04 3.51
CA THR A 345 14.63 -17.32 2.26
C THR A 345 13.26 -16.95 1.71
N TYR A 346 13.00 -15.66 1.56
CA TYR A 346 11.70 -15.09 1.20
C TYR A 346 11.85 -14.11 0.06
N GLY A 347 10.91 -14.13 -0.87
CA GLY A 347 10.96 -13.29 -2.05
C GLY A 347 9.93 -13.66 -3.08
N GLY A 348 10.12 -13.08 -4.27
CA GLY A 348 9.23 -13.20 -5.41
C GLY A 348 9.32 -11.95 -6.28
N TYR A 349 9.02 -12.11 -7.55
CA TYR A 349 8.91 -11.03 -8.53
C TYR A 349 7.92 -11.42 -9.62
N TYR A 350 7.43 -10.43 -10.36
CA TYR A 350 6.59 -10.60 -11.52
C TYR A 350 7.45 -10.56 -12.78
N THR A 351 7.30 -11.58 -13.62
CA THR A 351 7.79 -11.52 -14.99
C THR A 351 7.08 -10.40 -15.75
N GLN A 352 7.67 -9.94 -16.86
CA GLN A 352 7.01 -8.92 -17.68
C GLN A 352 5.67 -9.41 -18.25
N ASP A 353 5.54 -10.71 -18.52
CA ASP A 353 4.30 -11.30 -19.02
C ASP A 353 3.21 -11.35 -17.94
N GLU A 354 3.57 -11.65 -16.70
CA GLU A 354 2.65 -11.53 -15.56
C GLU A 354 2.22 -10.08 -15.33
N ALA A 355 3.15 -9.13 -15.40
CA ALA A 355 2.83 -7.71 -15.30
C ALA A 355 1.87 -7.26 -16.42
N ARG A 356 2.10 -7.69 -17.67
CA ARG A 356 1.17 -7.46 -18.80
C ARG A 356 -0.19 -8.10 -18.57
N ALA A 357 -0.25 -9.28 -17.95
CA ALA A 357 -1.52 -9.94 -17.60
C ALA A 357 -2.30 -9.15 -16.53
N VAL A 358 -1.62 -8.60 -15.52
CA VAL A 358 -2.23 -7.72 -14.52
C VAL A 358 -2.76 -6.44 -15.18
N VAL A 359 -1.98 -5.81 -16.07
CA VAL A 359 -2.40 -4.64 -16.85
C VAL A 359 -3.64 -4.94 -17.68
N ALA A 360 -3.67 -6.07 -18.40
CA ALA A 360 -4.82 -6.47 -19.21
C ALA A 360 -6.07 -6.75 -18.36
N HIS A 361 -5.89 -7.37 -17.19
CA HIS A 361 -6.98 -7.61 -16.23
C HIS A 361 -7.56 -6.30 -15.68
N ALA A 362 -6.71 -5.34 -15.33
CA ALA A 362 -7.12 -4.03 -14.87
C ALA A 362 -7.84 -3.22 -15.96
N ASP A 363 -7.32 -3.22 -17.19
CA ASP A 363 -7.91 -2.51 -18.34
C ASP A 363 -9.33 -3.02 -18.66
N ALA A 364 -9.54 -4.33 -18.59
CA ALA A 364 -10.87 -4.96 -18.74
C ALA A 364 -11.88 -4.50 -17.67
N LEU A 365 -11.40 -3.94 -16.57
CA LEU A 365 -12.19 -3.40 -15.46
C LEU A 365 -12.15 -1.86 -15.40
N HIS A 366 -11.63 -1.21 -16.45
CA HIS A 366 -11.43 0.23 -16.54
C HIS A 366 -10.56 0.83 -15.43
N ILE A 367 -9.53 0.08 -15.02
CA ILE A 367 -8.53 0.50 -14.03
C ILE A 367 -7.19 0.71 -14.73
N ASP A 368 -6.64 1.92 -14.62
CA ASP A 368 -5.29 2.23 -15.09
C ASP A 368 -4.26 1.68 -14.07
N VAL A 369 -3.21 1.01 -14.55
CA VAL A 369 -2.09 0.59 -13.69
C VAL A 369 -0.94 1.58 -13.81
N VAL A 370 -0.53 2.15 -12.67
CA VAL A 370 0.60 3.08 -12.55
C VAL A 370 1.73 2.34 -11.84
N PRO A 371 2.81 1.95 -12.55
CA PRO A 371 3.95 1.34 -11.91
C PRO A 371 4.71 2.38 -11.09
N GLU A 372 5.23 1.97 -9.95
CA GLU A 372 6.16 2.77 -9.17
C GLU A 372 7.53 2.11 -9.10
N ILE A 373 8.54 2.88 -9.54
CA ILE A 373 9.96 2.56 -9.43
C ILE A 373 10.58 3.66 -8.57
N ASP A 374 10.76 3.38 -7.29
CA ASP A 374 11.15 4.36 -6.28
C ASP A 374 12.64 4.74 -6.39
N ILE A 375 12.90 6.01 -6.67
CA ILE A 375 14.23 6.59 -6.86
C ILE A 375 14.26 8.08 -6.44
N PRO A 376 15.39 8.60 -5.95
CA PRO A 376 16.66 7.91 -5.77
C PRO A 376 16.81 7.22 -4.42
N GLY A 377 15.93 7.48 -3.44
CA GLY A 377 15.88 6.75 -2.17
C GLY A 377 15.41 5.31 -2.36
N HIS A 378 15.19 4.59 -1.25
CA HIS A 378 14.53 3.27 -1.28
C HIS A 378 15.16 2.25 -2.26
N CYS A 379 16.48 2.31 -2.44
CA CYS A 379 17.20 1.59 -3.48
C CYS A 379 18.19 0.55 -2.93
N ALA A 380 18.11 0.15 -1.65
CA ALA A 380 19.04 -0.85 -1.11
C ALA A 380 19.04 -2.15 -1.94
N ALA A 381 17.86 -2.67 -2.33
CA ALA A 381 17.75 -3.87 -3.19
C ALA A 381 18.49 -3.69 -4.53
N VAL A 382 18.37 -2.52 -5.15
CA VAL A 382 19.07 -2.17 -6.40
C VAL A 382 20.58 -2.14 -6.18
N LEU A 383 21.04 -1.52 -5.10
CA LEU A 383 22.47 -1.38 -4.80
C LEU A 383 23.14 -2.71 -4.40
N TYR A 384 22.39 -3.62 -3.78
CA TYR A 384 22.85 -5.01 -3.56
C TYR A 384 22.97 -5.79 -4.87
N ALA A 385 22.01 -5.64 -5.78
CA ALA A 385 22.01 -6.31 -7.08
C ALA A 385 23.06 -5.74 -8.04
N LEU A 386 23.25 -4.42 -8.03
CA LEU A 386 24.10 -3.67 -8.96
C LEU A 386 25.14 -2.84 -8.18
N PRO A 387 26.14 -3.47 -7.54
CA PRO A 387 27.08 -2.77 -6.64
C PRO A 387 27.98 -1.75 -7.35
N HIS A 388 28.04 -1.77 -8.69
CA HIS A 388 28.76 -0.78 -9.49
C HIS A 388 28.06 0.61 -9.50
N LEU A 389 26.81 0.69 -9.05
CA LEU A 389 26.06 1.95 -8.88
C LEU A 389 26.35 2.64 -7.53
N VAL A 390 27.20 2.05 -6.68
CA VAL A 390 27.68 2.67 -5.44
C VAL A 390 28.95 3.47 -5.74
N ASP A 391 29.13 4.62 -5.10
CA ASP A 391 30.40 5.33 -5.11
C ASP A 391 31.39 4.61 -4.16
N PRO A 392 32.43 3.92 -4.68
CA PRO A 392 33.33 3.13 -3.84
C PRO A 392 34.17 4.00 -2.89
N ASP A 393 34.27 5.31 -3.15
CA ASP A 393 35.00 6.27 -2.33
C ASP A 393 34.10 6.99 -1.32
N GLU A 394 32.79 6.71 -1.30
CA GLU A 394 31.87 7.18 -0.26
C GLU A 394 31.96 6.26 0.98
N PRO A 395 32.12 6.80 2.20
CA PRO A 395 32.08 6.00 3.42
C PRO A 395 30.77 5.21 3.53
N ALA A 396 30.84 3.91 3.86
CA ALA A 396 29.70 2.99 3.86
C ALA A 396 28.52 3.34 4.80
N ASN A 397 28.74 4.24 5.76
CA ASN A 397 27.74 4.76 6.70
C ASN A 397 27.71 6.30 6.63
N SER A 398 27.72 6.87 5.43
CA SER A 398 27.72 8.33 5.24
C SER A 398 26.39 8.96 5.64
N TYR A 399 25.29 8.24 5.46
CA TYR A 399 23.95 8.58 5.92
C TYR A 399 23.13 7.31 6.20
N LYS A 400 22.00 7.48 6.88
CA LYS A 400 21.02 6.42 7.14
C LYS A 400 19.63 6.89 6.69
N SER A 401 18.88 6.02 6.01
CA SER A 401 17.48 6.27 5.67
C SER A 401 16.59 6.24 6.92
N VAL A 402 15.35 6.69 6.80
CA VAL A 402 14.41 6.59 7.91
C VAL A 402 14.13 5.13 8.28
N GLN A 403 14.27 4.17 7.35
CA GLN A 403 14.14 2.72 7.57
C GLN A 403 15.41 2.09 8.18
N GLY A 404 16.52 2.82 8.26
CA GLY A 404 17.75 2.38 8.91
C GLY A 404 18.72 1.65 7.96
N PHE A 405 18.53 1.79 6.65
CA PHE A 405 19.52 1.35 5.67
C PHE A 405 20.60 2.42 5.51
N THR A 406 21.85 1.99 5.44
CA THR A 406 22.97 2.88 5.19
C THR A 406 23.17 3.05 3.70
N ASN A 407 23.44 4.27 3.26
CA ASN A 407 23.79 4.59 1.88
C ASN A 407 22.80 4.01 0.83
N ASN A 408 21.49 4.05 1.12
CA ASN A 408 20.47 3.33 0.35
C ASN A 408 20.00 4.03 -0.94
N ALA A 409 20.56 5.19 -1.29
CA ALA A 409 20.10 5.98 -2.43
C ALA A 409 21.05 5.92 -3.63
N LEU A 410 20.47 5.86 -4.84
CA LEU A 410 21.20 5.99 -6.10
C LEU A 410 21.93 7.34 -6.14
N ASN A 411 23.19 7.35 -6.57
CA ASN A 411 24.03 8.54 -6.55
C ASN A 411 23.93 9.34 -7.88
N PRO A 412 23.44 10.59 -7.86
CA PRO A 412 23.28 11.41 -9.06
C PRO A 412 24.59 11.83 -9.72
N GLY A 413 25.73 11.72 -9.02
CA GLY A 413 27.07 11.98 -9.54
C GLY A 413 27.69 10.81 -10.31
N ILE A 414 27.03 9.65 -10.38
CA ILE A 414 27.46 8.47 -11.12
C ILE A 414 26.75 8.46 -12.49
N PRO A 415 27.48 8.56 -13.63
CA PRO A 415 26.87 8.50 -14.96
C PRO A 415 26.05 7.22 -15.22
N GLU A 416 26.57 6.08 -14.76
CA GLU A 416 25.97 4.76 -14.93
C GLU A 416 24.57 4.65 -14.28
N THR A 417 24.29 5.46 -13.25
CA THR A 417 22.95 5.59 -12.65
C THR A 417 21.90 5.98 -13.68
N TYR A 418 22.23 6.91 -14.59
CA TYR A 418 21.28 7.36 -15.61
C TYR A 418 21.12 6.35 -16.73
N GLU A 419 22.17 5.61 -17.10
CA GLU A 419 22.08 4.52 -18.08
C GLU A 419 21.17 3.39 -17.58
N PHE A 420 21.31 3.03 -16.31
CA PHE A 420 20.43 2.11 -15.61
C PHE A 420 18.97 2.58 -15.66
N ILE A 421 18.70 3.81 -15.22
CA ILE A 421 17.31 4.33 -15.17
C ILE A 421 16.71 4.49 -16.56
N GLU A 422 17.48 4.96 -17.55
CA GLU A 422 17.01 5.05 -18.94
C GLU A 422 16.53 3.70 -19.48
N THR A 423 17.30 2.65 -19.19
CA THR A 423 16.98 1.30 -19.63
C THR A 423 15.77 0.73 -18.89
N VAL A 424 15.74 0.84 -17.56
CA VAL A 424 14.60 0.40 -16.73
C VAL A 424 13.31 1.12 -17.15
N MET A 425 13.34 2.44 -17.26
CA MET A 425 12.15 3.23 -17.59
C MET A 425 11.64 2.97 -19.01
N ALA A 426 12.52 2.59 -19.94
CA ALA A 426 12.11 2.16 -21.28
C ALA A 426 11.34 0.82 -21.23
N GLU A 427 11.86 -0.20 -20.53
CA GLU A 427 11.16 -1.48 -20.39
C GLU A 427 9.84 -1.34 -19.60
N ILE A 428 9.81 -0.51 -18.55
CA ILE A 428 8.58 -0.19 -17.81
C ILE A 428 7.56 0.49 -18.72
N ALA A 429 7.98 1.46 -19.54
CA ALA A 429 7.07 2.14 -20.46
C ALA A 429 6.44 1.21 -21.51
N GLU A 430 7.11 0.11 -21.87
CA GLU A 430 6.59 -0.92 -22.78
C GLU A 430 5.55 -1.85 -22.11
N ILE A 431 5.68 -2.11 -20.81
CA ILE A 431 4.77 -2.99 -20.05
C ILE A 431 3.48 -2.25 -19.68
N PHE A 432 3.61 -0.99 -19.23
CA PHE A 432 2.50 -0.22 -18.66
C PHE A 432 2.05 0.86 -19.65
N PRO A 433 0.88 0.73 -20.29
CA PRO A 433 0.44 1.68 -21.33
C PRO A 433 -0.02 3.03 -20.76
N GLY A 434 -0.33 3.11 -19.46
CA GLY A 434 -0.79 4.31 -18.78
C GLY A 434 0.15 5.51 -18.92
N GLN A 435 -0.36 6.72 -18.68
CA GLN A 435 0.38 7.96 -18.91
C GLN A 435 1.48 8.23 -17.88
N TYR A 436 1.38 7.64 -16.69
CA TYR A 436 2.25 7.96 -15.56
C TYR A 436 3.17 6.78 -15.21
N VAL A 437 4.37 7.12 -14.78
CA VAL A 437 5.23 6.25 -13.97
C VAL A 437 5.49 7.01 -12.67
N HIS A 438 5.20 6.39 -11.54
CA HIS A 438 5.54 6.96 -10.25
C HIS A 438 7.01 6.69 -9.96
N VAL A 439 7.76 7.72 -9.55
CA VAL A 439 9.20 7.59 -9.30
C VAL A 439 9.55 7.61 -7.81
N GLY A 440 8.53 7.53 -6.95
CA GLY A 440 8.67 7.67 -5.50
C GLY A 440 9.24 9.02 -5.13
N ALA A 441 10.51 9.03 -4.75
CA ALA A 441 11.33 10.19 -4.38
C ALA A 441 11.04 10.76 -2.98
N ASP A 442 10.43 9.96 -2.13
CA ASP A 442 10.23 10.20 -0.72
C ASP A 442 11.50 9.91 0.10
N GLU A 443 11.52 10.49 1.30
CA GLU A 443 12.41 10.11 2.42
C GLU A 443 13.92 10.02 2.13
N VAL A 444 14.43 10.74 1.11
CA VAL A 444 15.86 10.87 0.86
C VAL A 444 16.52 11.54 2.08
N ALA A 445 17.39 10.78 2.76
CA ALA A 445 17.98 11.18 4.02
C ALA A 445 18.66 12.56 3.97
N THR A 446 18.48 13.35 5.02
CA THR A 446 19.22 14.62 5.15
C THR A 446 20.72 14.35 5.19
N GLY A 447 21.48 14.96 4.29
CA GLY A 447 22.92 14.71 4.17
C GLY A 447 23.30 13.62 3.17
N CYS A 448 22.32 13.00 2.49
CA CYS A 448 22.56 12.05 1.41
C CYS A 448 23.51 12.65 0.36
N TRP A 449 24.48 11.84 -0.07
CA TRP A 449 25.58 12.14 -1.01
C TRP A 449 26.58 13.22 -0.59
N MET A 450 26.39 13.91 0.54
CA MET A 450 27.24 15.04 0.94
C MET A 450 28.70 14.66 1.22
N THR A 451 28.98 13.37 1.40
CA THR A 451 30.34 12.87 1.56
C THR A 451 30.94 12.23 0.30
N SER A 452 30.11 11.82 -0.67
CA SER A 452 30.53 11.21 -1.95
C SER A 452 31.42 12.16 -2.75
N PRO A 453 32.62 11.71 -3.16
CA PRO A 453 33.47 12.48 -4.08
C PRO A 453 32.79 12.74 -5.44
N LYS A 454 32.08 11.75 -6.00
CA LYS A 454 31.38 11.93 -7.28
C LYS A 454 30.24 12.94 -7.19
N ALA A 455 29.44 12.89 -6.14
CA ALA A 455 28.37 13.88 -5.93
C ALA A 455 28.92 15.29 -5.70
N LYS A 456 30.05 15.44 -4.99
CA LYS A 456 30.71 16.74 -4.82
C LYS A 456 31.16 17.36 -6.14
N ILE A 457 31.62 16.55 -7.09
CA ILE A 457 31.97 17.04 -8.44
C ILE A 457 30.72 17.57 -9.15
N LEU A 458 29.61 16.82 -9.11
CA LEU A 458 28.32 17.27 -9.65
C LEU A 458 27.87 18.58 -9.00
N MET A 459 27.90 18.65 -7.67
CA MET A 459 27.52 19.85 -6.92
C MET A 459 28.31 21.07 -7.35
N GLN A 460 29.62 20.94 -7.55
CA GLN A 460 30.48 22.04 -8.03
C GLN A 460 30.14 22.46 -9.47
N ALA A 461 29.86 21.49 -10.35
CA ALA A 461 29.55 21.76 -11.75
C ALA A 461 28.19 22.46 -11.92
N GLU A 462 27.20 22.08 -11.12
CA GLU A 462 25.80 22.53 -11.23
C GLU A 462 25.45 23.62 -10.20
N GLY A 463 26.37 23.99 -9.31
CA GLY A 463 26.17 25.00 -8.27
C GLY A 463 25.20 24.59 -7.15
N LEU A 464 25.14 23.28 -6.85
CA LEU A 464 24.23 22.70 -5.85
C LEU A 464 24.91 22.67 -4.47
N GLN A 465 24.15 22.89 -3.40
CA GLN A 465 24.66 23.04 -2.03
C GLN A 465 24.08 22.03 -1.05
N GLU A 466 22.87 21.55 -1.29
CA GLU A 466 22.11 20.72 -0.35
C GLU A 466 21.51 19.49 -1.04
N THR A 467 21.28 18.42 -0.26
CA THR A 467 20.70 17.16 -0.75
C THR A 467 19.43 17.36 -1.57
N ALA A 468 18.49 18.20 -1.10
CA ALA A 468 17.25 18.46 -1.82
C ALA A 468 17.48 19.06 -3.23
N GLN A 469 18.50 19.91 -3.39
CA GLN A 469 18.84 20.48 -4.69
C GLN A 469 19.47 19.43 -5.64
N ILE A 470 20.27 18.52 -5.08
CA ILE A 470 20.83 17.37 -5.82
C ILE A 470 19.70 16.43 -6.28
N GLN A 471 18.76 16.14 -5.39
CA GLN A 471 17.58 15.34 -5.70
C GLN A 471 16.72 16.01 -6.78
N ALA A 472 16.42 17.31 -6.68
CA ALA A 472 15.68 18.03 -7.71
C ALA A 472 16.40 18.03 -9.07
N HIS A 473 17.74 18.16 -9.08
CA HIS A 473 18.53 18.02 -10.30
C HIS A 473 18.38 16.62 -10.93
N PHE A 474 18.49 15.57 -10.11
CA PHE A 474 18.28 14.19 -10.54
C PHE A 474 16.87 13.98 -11.11
N LEU A 475 15.83 14.37 -10.38
CA LEU A 475 14.44 14.19 -10.78
C LEU A 475 14.08 14.93 -12.08
N ARG A 476 14.67 16.11 -12.35
CA ARG A 476 14.50 16.79 -13.66
C ARG A 476 15.06 15.98 -14.82
N LYS A 477 16.17 15.25 -14.62
CA LYS A 477 16.69 14.32 -15.63
C LYS A 477 15.76 13.13 -15.80
N ILE A 478 15.23 12.56 -14.71
CA ILE A 478 14.28 11.45 -14.76
C ILE A 478 12.99 11.86 -15.48
N GLN A 479 12.46 13.05 -15.18
CA GLN A 479 11.31 13.62 -15.88
C GLN A 479 11.57 13.72 -17.39
N ALA A 480 12.77 14.13 -17.81
CA ALA A 480 13.14 14.17 -19.22
C ALA A 480 13.24 12.76 -19.85
N ILE A 481 13.72 11.76 -19.09
CA ILE A 481 13.76 10.35 -19.52
C ILE A 481 12.34 9.82 -19.72
N LEU A 482 11.44 10.03 -18.76
CA LEU A 482 10.03 9.62 -18.85
C LEU A 482 9.35 10.27 -20.06
N ARG A 483 9.54 11.58 -20.28
CA ARG A 483 8.98 12.29 -21.43
C ARG A 483 9.45 11.73 -22.77
N ARG A 484 10.71 11.31 -22.89
CA ARG A 484 11.24 10.63 -24.10
C ARG A 484 10.55 9.28 -24.36
N ASN A 485 10.11 8.61 -23.30
CA ASN A 485 9.35 7.35 -23.35
C ASN A 485 7.83 7.57 -23.40
N GLY A 486 7.36 8.81 -23.63
CA GLY A 486 5.94 9.13 -23.71
C GLY A 486 5.20 9.06 -22.37
N LYS A 487 5.93 9.10 -21.24
CA LYS A 487 5.40 9.04 -19.88
C LYS A 487 5.54 10.39 -19.17
N ASN A 488 4.64 10.61 -18.23
CA ASN A 488 4.65 11.71 -17.29
C ASN A 488 5.15 11.23 -15.92
N LEU A 489 5.80 12.12 -15.19
CA LEU A 489 6.26 11.84 -13.83
C LEU A 489 5.08 11.93 -12.86
N ALA A 490 4.87 10.87 -12.08
CA ALA A 490 4.18 10.94 -10.81
C ALA A 490 5.18 10.74 -9.66
N GLY A 491 4.92 11.25 -8.48
CA GLY A 491 5.80 11.05 -7.32
C GLY A 491 5.17 11.50 -6.01
N TRP A 492 5.82 11.16 -4.90
CA TRP A 492 5.45 11.69 -3.58
C TRP A 492 5.69 13.20 -3.52
N ASP A 493 5.08 13.87 -2.54
CA ASP A 493 5.10 15.33 -2.46
C ASP A 493 6.51 15.95 -2.35
N GLU A 494 7.51 15.19 -1.90
CA GLU A 494 8.91 15.61 -1.86
C GLU A 494 9.54 15.88 -3.22
N VAL A 495 8.94 15.41 -4.33
CA VAL A 495 9.32 15.81 -5.69
C VAL A 495 9.31 17.34 -5.88
N SER A 496 8.52 18.07 -5.07
CA SER A 496 8.46 19.54 -5.08
C SER A 496 9.67 20.22 -4.43
N HIS A 497 10.45 19.50 -3.61
CA HIS A 497 11.56 20.07 -2.84
C HIS A 497 12.77 20.47 -3.70
N GLY A 498 13.66 21.31 -3.15
CA GLY A 498 14.91 21.69 -3.84
C GLY A 498 14.71 22.50 -5.13
N GLY A 499 13.53 23.13 -5.29
CA GLY A 499 13.10 23.81 -6.51
C GLY A 499 12.36 22.91 -7.50
N GLY A 500 12.06 21.67 -7.12
CA GLY A 500 11.13 20.76 -7.79
C GLY A 500 11.43 20.41 -9.24
N VAL A 501 10.46 19.79 -9.89
CA VAL A 501 10.45 19.48 -11.32
C VAL A 501 9.51 20.41 -12.08
N ASP A 502 9.47 20.31 -13.42
CA ASP A 502 8.46 21.03 -14.20
C ASP A 502 7.06 20.54 -13.81
N GLN A 503 6.16 21.46 -13.44
CA GLN A 503 4.80 21.11 -13.01
C GLN A 503 3.97 20.54 -14.18
N GLN A 504 4.30 20.87 -15.42
CA GLN A 504 3.50 20.47 -16.57
C GLN A 504 3.52 18.95 -16.77
N GLY A 505 2.35 18.33 -16.60
CA GLY A 505 2.17 16.89 -16.69
C GLY A 505 2.61 16.13 -15.44
N THR A 506 3.13 16.80 -14.41
CA THR A 506 3.54 16.16 -13.16
C THR A 506 2.35 16.00 -12.22
N LEU A 507 2.28 14.84 -11.55
CA LEU A 507 1.24 14.50 -10.59
C LEU A 507 1.87 14.14 -9.24
N LEU A 508 1.47 14.80 -8.16
CA LEU A 508 2.03 14.56 -6.83
C LEU A 508 1.02 13.88 -5.90
N VAL A 509 1.48 12.90 -5.12
CA VAL A 509 0.68 12.30 -4.05
C VAL A 509 1.05 12.98 -2.73
N ALA A 510 0.12 13.78 -2.19
CA ALA A 510 0.30 14.51 -0.93
C ALA A 510 -0.02 13.58 0.26
N TRP A 511 1.02 13.13 0.95
CA TRP A 511 0.93 12.03 1.90
C TRP A 511 1.32 12.41 3.33
N GLN A 512 2.24 13.35 3.52
CA GLN A 512 2.78 13.62 4.86
C GLN A 512 1.73 14.25 5.78
N ARG A 513 0.92 15.17 5.25
CA ARG A 513 -0.07 15.94 6.02
C ARG A 513 -1.16 16.55 5.13
N PRO A 514 -2.38 16.78 5.65
CA PRO A 514 -3.51 17.30 4.85
C PRO A 514 -3.27 18.68 4.22
N ASP A 515 -2.50 19.56 4.87
CA ASP A 515 -2.23 20.93 4.39
C ASP A 515 -1.28 21.01 3.19
N LEU A 516 -0.67 19.89 2.77
CA LEU A 516 0.14 19.85 1.54
C LEU A 516 -0.71 19.93 0.28
N VAL A 517 -1.96 19.46 0.31
CA VAL A 517 -2.86 19.58 -0.85
C VAL A 517 -2.99 21.04 -1.31
N PRO A 518 -3.46 21.99 -0.46
CA PRO A 518 -3.53 23.39 -0.87
C PRO A 518 -2.17 24.01 -1.20
N ALA A 519 -1.10 23.64 -0.48
CA ALA A 519 0.24 24.16 -0.74
C ALA A 519 0.75 23.80 -2.15
N LEU A 520 0.71 22.51 -2.50
CA LEU A 520 1.20 22.01 -3.79
C LEU A 520 0.33 22.48 -4.96
N THR A 521 -1.00 22.58 -4.77
CA THR A 521 -1.87 23.14 -5.81
C THR A 521 -1.56 24.62 -6.06
N ALA A 522 -1.20 25.40 -5.04
CA ALA A 522 -0.81 26.79 -5.18
C ALA A 522 0.54 26.96 -5.90
N GLU A 523 1.41 25.94 -5.84
CA GLU A 523 2.65 25.85 -6.61
C GLU A 523 2.45 25.42 -8.07
N GLY A 524 1.22 25.06 -8.44
CA GLY A 524 0.82 24.72 -9.81
C GLY A 524 0.85 23.22 -10.13
N TYR A 525 1.07 22.35 -9.15
CA TYR A 525 1.01 20.91 -9.35
C TYR A 525 -0.43 20.39 -9.39
N ARG A 526 -0.62 19.28 -10.11
CA ARG A 526 -1.80 18.43 -9.91
C ARG A 526 -1.52 17.50 -8.73
N VAL A 527 -2.52 17.30 -7.86
CA VAL A 527 -2.33 16.63 -6.58
C VAL A 527 -3.35 15.55 -6.35
N ILE A 528 -2.92 14.43 -5.76
CA ILE A 528 -3.76 13.38 -5.19
C ILE A 528 -3.70 13.52 -3.67
N ALA A 529 -4.84 13.56 -3.00
CA ALA A 529 -4.89 13.55 -1.53
C ALA A 529 -4.76 12.11 -1.01
N SER A 530 -3.70 11.86 -0.24
CA SER A 530 -3.48 10.58 0.44
C SER A 530 -2.81 10.75 1.81
N PRO A 531 -3.26 11.68 2.68
CA PRO A 531 -2.56 11.94 3.94
C PRO A 531 -2.56 10.70 4.84
N GLY A 532 -1.41 10.41 5.47
CA GLY A 532 -1.26 9.29 6.40
C GLY A 532 -2.28 9.30 7.53
N GLN A 533 -2.73 10.50 7.94
CA GLN A 533 -3.72 10.70 8.99
C GLN A 533 -5.14 10.30 8.59
N ALA A 534 -5.39 9.88 7.35
CA ALA A 534 -6.71 9.42 6.90
C ALA A 534 -6.67 8.21 5.99
N TYR A 535 -5.74 8.16 5.03
CA TYR A 535 -5.80 7.23 3.89
C TYR A 535 -4.63 6.23 3.80
N TYR A 536 -3.82 6.12 4.85
CA TYR A 536 -2.86 5.04 4.99
C TYR A 536 -3.49 3.85 5.71
N MET A 537 -3.57 2.73 5.01
CA MET A 537 -4.31 1.55 5.43
C MET A 537 -3.52 0.67 6.40
N ASP A 538 -2.22 0.91 6.56
CA ASP A 538 -1.33 0.24 7.50
C ASP A 538 -1.37 0.85 8.91
N MET A 539 -1.98 2.04 9.07
CA MET A 539 -2.12 2.70 10.37
C MET A 539 -3.00 1.90 11.33
N VAL A 540 -2.67 1.91 12.62
CA VAL A 540 -3.50 1.36 13.70
C VAL A 540 -4.88 2.03 13.75
N GLN A 541 -5.91 1.27 14.14
CA GLN A 541 -7.30 1.76 14.22
C GLN A 541 -7.79 2.02 15.65
N SER A 542 -6.98 1.72 16.66
CA SER A 542 -7.22 2.08 18.07
C SER A 542 -5.90 2.33 18.80
N HIS A 543 -6.00 2.86 20.02
CA HIS A 543 -4.87 3.06 20.93
C HIS A 543 -4.50 1.79 21.73
N GLY A 544 -5.20 0.67 21.52
CA GLY A 544 -4.98 -0.55 22.28
C GLY A 544 -3.62 -1.17 21.97
N TRP A 545 -2.93 -1.69 23.00
CA TRP A 545 -1.64 -2.37 22.83
C TRP A 545 -1.73 -3.55 21.84
N ASP A 546 -2.89 -4.22 21.80
CA ASP A 546 -3.11 -5.37 20.92
C ASP A 546 -3.43 -5.00 19.47
N GLU A 547 -3.64 -3.72 19.15
CA GLU A 547 -3.92 -3.30 17.78
C GLU A 547 -2.64 -3.38 16.92
N PRO A 548 -2.62 -4.18 15.85
CA PRO A 548 -1.48 -4.22 14.95
C PRO A 548 -1.52 -3.01 14.00
N GLY A 549 -0.36 -2.56 13.55
CA GLY A 549 -0.22 -1.54 12.51
C GLY A 549 0.92 -0.57 12.79
N ALA A 550 1.12 0.38 11.89
CA ALA A 550 1.99 1.53 12.10
C ALA A 550 1.23 2.63 12.87
N GLN A 551 1.96 3.53 13.53
CA GLN A 551 1.35 4.61 14.33
C GLN A 551 1.99 5.98 14.08
N TRP A 552 2.87 6.09 13.08
CA TRP A 552 3.62 7.33 12.84
C TRP A 552 2.71 8.51 12.47
N ALA A 553 1.57 8.24 11.80
CA ALA A 553 0.56 9.25 11.46
C ALA A 553 -0.51 9.43 12.56
N GLY A 554 -0.43 8.66 13.64
CA GLY A 554 -1.45 8.55 14.69
C GLY A 554 -2.43 7.40 14.44
N VAL A 555 -3.50 7.38 15.25
CA VAL A 555 -4.57 6.38 15.14
C VAL A 555 -5.58 6.84 14.09
N VAL A 556 -5.88 5.96 13.13
CA VAL A 556 -6.77 6.24 12.00
C VAL A 556 -7.95 5.25 12.03
N PRO A 557 -8.96 5.47 12.88
CA PRO A 557 -10.13 4.61 12.93
C PRO A 557 -10.95 4.71 11.63
N PRO A 558 -11.78 3.70 11.30
CA PRO A 558 -12.65 3.70 10.14
C PRO A 558 -13.46 5.00 9.92
N GLN A 559 -14.00 5.59 10.99
CA GLN A 559 -14.77 6.82 10.90
C GLN A 559 -13.90 8.02 10.48
N GLN A 560 -12.64 8.09 10.90
CA GLN A 560 -11.75 9.19 10.55
C GLN A 560 -11.42 9.18 9.05
N SER A 561 -11.14 8.00 8.47
CA SER A 561 -11.00 7.86 7.01
C SER A 561 -12.29 8.23 6.28
N TYR A 562 -13.45 7.91 6.87
CA TYR A 562 -14.75 8.26 6.29
C TYR A 562 -15.07 9.76 6.38
N ASP A 563 -14.80 10.43 7.49
CA ASP A 563 -15.19 11.82 7.68
C ASP A 563 -14.23 12.81 6.98
N TYR A 564 -13.03 12.35 6.57
CA TYR A 564 -12.06 13.21 5.89
C TYR A 564 -12.60 13.75 4.55
N ASP A 565 -12.55 15.08 4.41
CA ASP A 565 -12.87 15.79 3.18
C ASP A 565 -11.58 16.20 2.44
N PRO A 566 -11.25 15.55 1.31
CA PRO A 566 -10.03 15.84 0.55
C PRO A 566 -10.02 17.24 -0.08
N GLU A 567 -11.18 17.89 -0.27
CA GLU A 567 -11.20 19.30 -0.70
C GLU A 567 -10.85 20.25 0.45
N GLY A 568 -11.25 19.93 1.69
CA GLY A 568 -11.06 20.78 2.87
C GLY A 568 -11.32 22.26 2.58
N ASP A 569 -10.34 23.11 2.90
CA ASP A 569 -10.37 24.56 2.69
C ASP A 569 -9.79 25.00 1.32
N LEU A 570 -9.67 24.10 0.34
CA LEU A 570 -9.15 24.44 -0.99
C LEU A 570 -9.94 25.60 -1.63
N PRO A 571 -9.26 26.66 -2.10
CA PRO A 571 -9.90 27.72 -2.86
C PRO A 571 -10.62 27.16 -4.09
N LYS A 572 -11.79 27.72 -4.42
CA LYS A 572 -12.58 27.25 -5.57
C LYS A 572 -11.81 27.24 -6.89
N ALA A 573 -10.85 28.15 -7.06
CA ALA A 573 -10.01 28.23 -8.25
C ALA A 573 -9.04 27.04 -8.39
N ASP A 574 -8.65 26.44 -7.26
CA ASP A 574 -7.61 25.40 -7.19
C ASP A 574 -8.19 23.99 -7.11
N ARG A 575 -9.51 23.85 -6.88
CA ARG A 575 -10.19 22.54 -6.82
C ARG A 575 -9.99 21.67 -8.06
N GLY A 576 -9.78 22.27 -9.23
CA GLY A 576 -9.48 21.52 -10.46
C GLY A 576 -8.08 20.90 -10.50
N ALA A 577 -7.16 21.35 -9.63
CA ALA A 577 -5.81 20.79 -9.50
C ALA A 577 -5.80 19.55 -8.58
N LEU A 578 -6.79 19.39 -7.69
CA LEU A 578 -7.01 18.16 -6.96
C LEU A 578 -7.56 17.08 -7.92
N ALA A 579 -6.69 16.16 -8.33
CA ALA A 579 -7.03 15.07 -9.23
C ALA A 579 -7.97 14.05 -8.57
N GLY A 580 -7.80 13.83 -7.26
CA GLY A 580 -8.67 12.97 -6.47
C GLY A 580 -7.99 12.40 -5.22
N VAL A 581 -8.31 11.14 -4.89
CA VAL A 581 -7.91 10.50 -3.62
C VAL A 581 -7.24 9.16 -3.86
N GLN A 582 -6.42 8.70 -2.92
CA GLN A 582 -5.78 7.39 -2.97
C GLN A 582 -5.71 6.73 -1.59
N ALA A 583 -5.90 5.41 -1.55
CA ALA A 583 -5.65 4.59 -0.36
C ALA A 583 -4.28 3.92 -0.49
N CYS A 584 -3.35 4.20 0.42
CA CYS A 584 -2.03 3.60 0.42
C CYS A 584 -1.94 2.41 1.37
N ILE A 585 -1.63 1.23 0.83
CA ILE A 585 -1.42 -0.01 1.59
C ILE A 585 0.08 -0.32 1.62
N TRP A 586 0.78 0.16 2.67
CA TRP A 586 2.17 -0.22 2.98
C TRP A 586 2.20 -1.52 3.79
N THR A 587 3.23 -2.35 3.61
CA THR A 587 3.13 -3.76 4.05
C THR A 587 4.12 -4.20 5.12
N GLU A 588 4.86 -3.30 5.78
CA GLU A 588 5.79 -3.62 6.88
C GLU A 588 5.11 -4.38 8.03
N HIS A 589 3.85 -4.05 8.29
CA HIS A 589 3.01 -4.67 9.32
C HIS A 589 1.94 -5.63 8.74
N ILE A 590 1.90 -5.82 7.42
CA ILE A 590 0.89 -6.63 6.71
C ILE A 590 1.56 -7.85 6.06
N PHE A 591 1.75 -8.89 6.85
CA PHE A 591 2.43 -10.14 6.44
C PHE A 591 1.52 -11.37 6.48
N THR A 592 0.21 -11.18 6.69
CA THR A 592 -0.82 -12.22 6.54
C THR A 592 -2.09 -11.59 5.96
N GLN A 593 -2.90 -12.40 5.27
CA GLN A 593 -4.21 -11.97 4.77
C GLN A 593 -5.16 -11.52 5.90
N ALA A 594 -5.04 -12.09 7.11
CA ALA A 594 -5.84 -11.66 8.27
C ALA A 594 -5.48 -10.23 8.70
N LEU A 595 -4.18 -9.90 8.75
CA LEU A 595 -3.72 -8.54 9.03
C LEU A 595 -4.14 -7.58 7.91
N PHE A 596 -4.03 -8.01 6.65
CA PHE A 596 -4.49 -7.23 5.50
C PHE A 596 -5.96 -6.87 5.66
N ASN A 597 -6.82 -7.87 5.90
CA ASN A 597 -8.25 -7.65 5.98
C ASN A 597 -8.66 -6.85 7.22
N HIS A 598 -7.92 -6.97 8.33
CA HIS A 598 -8.14 -6.14 9.53
C HIS A 598 -7.79 -4.67 9.29
N LEU A 599 -6.62 -4.39 8.72
CA LEU A 599 -6.07 -3.06 8.54
C LEU A 599 -6.71 -2.32 7.35
N VAL A 600 -6.88 -2.99 6.21
CA VAL A 600 -7.34 -2.37 4.96
C VAL A 600 -8.85 -2.14 4.96
N PHE A 601 -9.65 -3.11 5.41
CA PHE A 601 -11.12 -3.01 5.35
C PHE A 601 -11.71 -2.72 6.73
N PRO A 602 -12.68 -1.79 6.86
CA PRO A 602 -13.46 -1.18 5.78
C PRO A 602 -12.90 0.15 5.25
N ARG A 603 -11.78 0.65 5.78
CA ARG A 603 -11.20 1.97 5.44
C ARG A 603 -10.98 2.18 3.95
N PHE A 604 -10.58 1.14 3.23
CA PHE A 604 -10.45 1.16 1.78
C PHE A 604 -11.72 1.63 1.06
N TYR A 605 -12.90 1.20 1.50
CA TYR A 605 -14.18 1.64 0.95
C TYR A 605 -14.56 3.06 1.38
N ALA A 606 -14.04 3.55 2.50
CA ALA A 606 -14.22 4.93 2.91
C ALA A 606 -13.48 5.88 1.94
N VAL A 607 -12.28 5.49 1.49
CA VAL A 607 -11.54 6.21 0.45
C VAL A 607 -12.27 6.14 -0.89
N ALA A 608 -12.76 4.96 -1.29
CA ALA A 608 -13.58 4.81 -2.49
C ALA A 608 -14.83 5.71 -2.45
N GLU A 609 -15.50 5.80 -1.29
CA GLU A 609 -16.66 6.68 -1.13
C GLU A 609 -16.29 8.16 -1.15
N ALA A 610 -15.15 8.56 -0.58
CA ALA A 610 -14.66 9.94 -0.70
C ALA A 610 -14.31 10.32 -2.16
N GLY A 611 -13.86 9.35 -2.95
CA GLY A 611 -13.56 9.46 -4.37
C GLY A 611 -14.81 9.65 -5.27
N TRP A 612 -15.96 9.17 -4.81
CA TRP A 612 -17.17 9.02 -5.62
C TRP A 612 -18.34 9.86 -5.11
N THR A 613 -18.72 9.67 -3.84
CA THR A 613 -19.95 10.21 -3.25
C THR A 613 -19.77 11.69 -2.88
N PRO A 614 -20.71 12.58 -3.26
CA PRO A 614 -20.69 13.96 -2.80
C PRO A 614 -20.74 14.04 -1.26
N MET A 615 -19.98 14.96 -0.66
CA MET A 615 -19.91 15.10 0.81
C MET A 615 -21.30 15.21 1.47
N ALA A 616 -22.24 15.93 0.83
CA ALA A 616 -23.60 16.10 1.35
C ALA A 616 -24.44 14.80 1.38
N GLN A 617 -23.99 13.75 0.68
CA GLN A 617 -24.65 12.45 0.67
C GLN A 617 -23.99 11.44 1.62
N LYS A 618 -22.86 11.75 2.24
CA LYS A 618 -22.18 10.83 3.18
C LYS A 618 -23.02 10.62 4.44
N ASP A 619 -23.06 9.37 4.90
CA ASP A 619 -23.74 8.92 6.10
C ASP A 619 -22.94 7.75 6.73
N TRP A 620 -22.32 8.02 7.87
CA TRP A 620 -21.41 7.08 8.54
C TRP A 620 -22.10 5.75 8.93
N LEU A 621 -23.32 5.81 9.45
CA LEU A 621 -24.01 4.60 9.89
C LEU A 621 -24.47 3.77 8.69
N ARG A 622 -24.87 4.42 7.59
CA ARG A 622 -25.15 3.73 6.34
C ARG A 622 -23.90 3.09 5.77
N PHE A 623 -22.79 3.80 5.71
CA PHE A 623 -21.50 3.24 5.30
C PHE A 623 -21.14 2.00 6.12
N CYS A 624 -21.30 2.06 7.45
CA CYS A 624 -21.03 0.92 8.33
C CYS A 624 -21.89 -0.30 7.99
N ALA A 625 -23.19 -0.11 7.73
CA ALA A 625 -24.09 -1.19 7.36
C ALA A 625 -23.71 -1.82 6.01
N LEU A 626 -23.35 -0.99 5.02
CA LEU A 626 -23.08 -1.44 3.64
C LEU A 626 -21.72 -2.10 3.48
N SER A 627 -20.67 -1.51 4.06
CA SER A 627 -19.28 -1.97 3.91
C SER A 627 -19.03 -3.39 4.45
N ARG A 628 -19.87 -3.90 5.34
CA ARG A 628 -19.82 -5.29 5.85
C ARG A 628 -20.14 -6.35 4.79
N HIS A 629 -20.84 -5.95 3.74
CA HIS A 629 -21.24 -6.84 2.65
C HIS A 629 -20.31 -6.72 1.43
N MET A 630 -19.25 -5.93 1.54
CA MET A 630 -18.28 -5.73 0.48
C MET A 630 -17.13 -6.76 0.54
N PRO A 631 -16.56 -7.16 -0.60
CA PRO A 631 -15.59 -8.25 -0.69
C PRO A 631 -14.18 -7.86 -0.20
N GLN A 632 -13.64 -8.59 0.75
CA GLN A 632 -12.25 -8.42 1.24
C GLN A 632 -11.26 -9.26 0.42
N LEU A 633 -9.95 -9.05 0.63
CA LEU A 633 -8.88 -9.78 -0.07
C LEU A 633 -9.00 -11.28 0.21
#